data_AF-A0A6V7M3Q0-F1
#
_entry.id   AF-A0A6V7M3Q0-F1
#
_cell.length_a   1.000
_cell.length_b   1.000
_cell.length_c   1.000
_cell.angle_alpha   90.00
_cell.angle_beta   90.00
_cell.angle_gamma   90.00
#
_symmetry.space_group_name_H-M   'P 1'
#
loop_
_entity.id
_entity.type
_entity.pdbx_description
1 polymer ?
#
loop_
_entity_poly.entity_id
_entity_poly.type
_entity_poly.pdbx_seq_one_letter_code
_entity_poly.pdbx_strand_id
1 'polypeptide(L)'
;ADNDPNRAPACDPTVCVLPDCFCSEDGTTIPDNLPAKEVPQMITITFDDAINNNNIGLYKEIFNGQRKNPNGCDIKATFFVSHKYTNYSAVQEMHRKGHEIAVHSIS
;
A
#
# COMPACT_ATOMS: atom_id res chain seq x y z
N ALA A 1 24.08 14.26 12.28
CA ALA A 1 23.94 13.56 10.98
C ALA A 1 25.31 13.29 10.37
N ASP A 2 26.26 14.23 10.42
CA ASP A 2 27.59 14.10 9.78
C ASP A 2 28.57 13.10 10.43
N ASN A 3 28.19 12.44 11.53
CA ASN A 3 29.04 11.50 12.27
C ASN A 3 28.56 10.04 12.20
N ASP A 4 27.58 9.73 11.33
CA ASP A 4 27.16 8.34 11.12
C ASP A 4 28.10 7.67 10.09
N PRO A 5 28.93 6.68 10.51
CA PRO A 5 29.87 6.03 9.60
C PRO A 5 29.19 5.19 8.51
N ASN A 6 27.91 4.84 8.68
CA ASN A 6 27.14 4.00 7.75
C ASN A 6 25.96 4.75 7.13
N ARG A 7 26.07 6.09 7.03
CA ARG A 7 25.05 6.89 6.37
C ARG A 7 24.83 6.38 4.95
N ALA A 8 23.59 6.11 4.59
CA ALA A 8 23.23 5.77 3.22
C ALA A 8 23.73 6.87 2.26
N PRO A 9 24.36 6.51 1.13
CA PRO A 9 24.83 7.49 0.16
C PRO A 9 23.64 8.17 -0.53
N ALA A 10 23.94 9.22 -1.29
CA ALA A 10 22.98 9.74 -2.26
C ALA A 10 22.63 8.65 -3.31
N CYS A 11 21.49 8.82 -3.98
CA CYS A 11 21.06 7.89 -5.02
C CYS A 11 22.14 7.76 -6.12
N ASP A 12 22.56 6.52 -6.39
CA ASP A 12 23.38 6.16 -7.55
C ASP A 12 22.54 5.28 -8.49
N PRO A 13 21.99 5.84 -9.59
CA PRO A 13 21.15 5.10 -10.52
C PRO A 13 21.89 3.97 -11.26
N THR A 14 23.23 3.93 -11.23
CA THR A 14 24.01 2.85 -11.85
C THR A 14 24.08 1.59 -10.99
N VAL A 15 23.85 1.75 -9.68
CA VAL A 15 23.84 0.66 -8.69
C VAL A 15 22.41 0.30 -8.26
N CYS A 16 21.55 1.30 -8.08
CA CYS A 16 20.16 1.11 -7.70
C CYS A 16 19.29 0.84 -8.93
N VAL A 17 19.14 -0.45 -9.26
CA VAL A 17 18.43 -0.92 -10.47
C VAL A 17 17.20 -1.74 -10.12
N LEU A 18 16.15 -1.60 -10.94
CA LEU A 18 14.91 -2.37 -10.82
C LEU A 18 15.16 -3.88 -11.04
N PRO A 19 14.34 -4.77 -10.45
CA PRO A 19 13.15 -4.49 -9.63
C PRO A 19 13.46 -4.26 -8.14
N ASP A 20 14.69 -4.54 -7.70
CA ASP A 20 15.03 -4.62 -6.28
C ASP A 20 15.35 -3.26 -5.66
N CYS A 21 15.72 -2.27 -6.48
CA CYS A 21 16.02 -0.93 -6.04
C CYS A 21 15.46 0.11 -7.01
N PHE A 22 14.86 1.17 -6.47
CA PHE A 22 14.49 2.36 -7.23
C PHE A 22 14.85 3.60 -6.43
N CYS A 23 15.56 4.53 -7.05
CA CYS A 23 15.80 5.85 -6.49
C CYS A 23 15.93 6.90 -7.60
N SER A 24 15.70 8.15 -7.23
CA SER A 24 16.08 9.33 -8.00
C SER A 24 16.64 10.38 -7.05
N GLU A 25 17.31 11.40 -7.57
CA GLU A 25 17.98 12.42 -6.75
C GLU A 25 17.02 13.13 -5.79
N ASP A 26 15.79 13.41 -6.24
CA ASP A 26 14.77 14.15 -5.50
C ASP A 26 13.49 13.34 -5.20
N GLY A 27 13.43 12.08 -5.67
CA GLY A 27 12.26 11.21 -5.50
C GLY A 27 11.08 11.52 -6.43
N THR A 28 11.22 12.42 -7.42
CA THR A 28 10.11 12.83 -8.30
C THR A 28 10.11 12.17 -9.66
N THR A 29 11.21 11.50 -10.03
CA THR A 29 11.34 10.85 -11.33
C THR A 29 10.46 9.60 -11.42
N ILE A 30 9.82 9.39 -12.56
CA ILE A 30 8.99 8.21 -12.83
C ILE A 30 9.90 6.99 -13.09
N PRO A 31 9.61 5.80 -12.51
CA PRO A 31 10.34 4.56 -12.83
C PRO A 31 10.42 4.28 -14.34
N ASP A 32 11.57 3.76 -14.78
CA ASP A 32 11.90 3.51 -16.21
C ASP A 32 11.78 4.74 -17.13
N ASN A 33 11.72 5.95 -16.56
CA ASN A 33 11.61 7.22 -17.31
C ASN A 33 10.41 7.26 -18.27
N LEU A 34 9.30 6.60 -17.89
CA LEU A 34 8.07 6.61 -18.68
C LEU A 34 7.46 8.02 -18.74
N PRO A 35 6.88 8.45 -19.87
CA PRO A 35 6.15 9.70 -19.94
C PRO A 35 4.93 9.69 -19.02
N ALA A 36 4.72 10.75 -18.23
CA ALA A 36 3.64 10.83 -17.24
C ALA A 36 2.23 10.52 -17.82
N LYS A 37 1.99 10.88 -19.09
CA LYS A 37 0.72 10.61 -19.80
C LYS A 37 0.45 9.12 -20.04
N GLU A 38 1.47 8.27 -19.94
CA GLU A 38 1.40 6.81 -20.17
C GLU A 38 1.34 6.04 -18.84
N VAL A 39 1.59 6.71 -17.72
CA VAL A 39 1.62 6.09 -16.39
C VAL A 39 0.20 5.96 -15.82
N PRO A 40 -0.22 4.76 -15.40
CA PRO A 40 -1.46 4.60 -14.65
C PRO A 40 -1.39 5.36 -13.32
N GLN A 41 -2.36 6.25 -13.07
CA GLN A 41 -2.48 6.92 -11.78
C GLN A 41 -2.92 5.91 -10.71
N MET A 42 -1.99 5.47 -9.88
CA MET A 42 -2.28 4.62 -8.73
C MET A 42 -2.87 5.46 -7.60
N ILE A 43 -3.85 4.90 -6.88
CA ILE A 43 -4.44 5.47 -5.67
C ILE A 43 -4.50 4.36 -4.64
N THR A 44 -3.83 4.56 -3.50
CA THR A 44 -3.80 3.62 -2.38
C THR A 44 -4.76 4.07 -1.29
N ILE A 45 -5.93 3.46 -1.19
CA ILE A 45 -6.85 3.68 -0.08
C ILE A 45 -6.37 2.83 1.10
N THR A 46 -6.13 3.47 2.24
CA THR A 46 -5.72 2.78 3.46
C THR A 46 -6.72 2.96 4.58
N PHE A 47 -6.81 1.96 5.45
CA PHE A 47 -7.52 2.05 6.72
C PHE A 47 -6.60 1.56 7.83
N ASP A 48 -6.49 2.37 8.87
CA ASP A 48 -5.70 2.05 10.04
C ASP A 48 -6.62 1.49 11.15
N ASP A 49 -6.00 0.88 12.15
CA ASP A 49 -6.61 0.33 13.36
C ASP A 49 -7.43 -0.96 13.18
N ALA A 50 -8.21 -1.29 14.20
CA ALA A 50 -8.85 -2.58 14.37
C ALA A 50 -9.99 -2.81 13.38
N ILE A 51 -10.01 -3.99 12.74
CA ILE A 51 -11.14 -4.43 11.91
C ILE A 51 -12.14 -5.18 12.80
N ASN A 52 -13.36 -4.66 12.96
CA ASN A 52 -14.39 -5.30 13.77
C ASN A 52 -15.82 -4.87 13.35
N ASN A 53 -16.80 -5.13 14.21
CA ASN A 53 -18.21 -4.85 13.89
C ASN A 53 -18.51 -3.36 13.67
N ASN A 54 -17.67 -2.46 14.17
CA ASN A 54 -17.86 -1.01 13.99
C ASN A 54 -17.69 -0.60 12.53
N ASN A 55 -16.84 -1.29 11.76
CA ASN A 55 -16.41 -0.86 10.43
C ASN A 55 -16.65 -1.90 9.33
N ILE A 56 -16.92 -3.17 9.65
CA ILE A 56 -17.16 -4.20 8.63
C ILE A 56 -18.36 -3.91 7.72
N GLY A 57 -19.38 -3.22 8.24
CA GLY A 57 -20.53 -2.77 7.45
C GLY A 57 -20.12 -1.73 6.40
N LEU A 58 -19.35 -0.72 6.83
CA LEU A 58 -18.78 0.32 5.95
C LEU A 58 -17.91 -0.29 4.85
N TYR A 59 -17.01 -1.21 5.21
CA TYR A 59 -16.13 -1.84 4.24
C TYR A 59 -16.90 -2.67 3.20
N LYS A 60 -18.01 -3.32 3.59
CA LYS A 60 -18.88 -4.04 2.63
C LYS A 60 -19.58 -3.09 1.66
N GLU A 61 -19.95 -1.89 2.10
CA GLU A 61 -20.56 -0.87 1.25
C GLU A 61 -19.55 -0.29 0.25
N ILE A 62 -18.33 -0.01 0.69
CA ILE A 62 -17.25 0.52 -0.15
C ILE A 62 -16.74 -0.56 -1.13
N PHE A 63 -16.49 -1.77 -0.65
CA PHE A 63 -15.92 -2.89 -1.42
C PHE A 63 -16.99 -3.94 -1.77
N ASN A 64 -18.06 -3.47 -2.39
CA ASN A 64 -19.27 -4.25 -2.71
C ASN A 64 -19.16 -5.10 -3.99
N GLY A 65 -17.99 -5.11 -4.66
CA GLY A 65 -17.79 -5.84 -5.92
C GLY A 65 -18.27 -5.12 -7.19
N GLN A 66 -18.85 -3.92 -7.06
CA GLN A 66 -19.36 -3.14 -8.19
C GLN A 66 -18.39 -2.04 -8.65
N ARG A 67 -17.53 -1.55 -7.75
CA ARG A 67 -16.47 -0.59 -8.08
C ARG A 67 -15.29 -1.33 -8.71
N LYS A 68 -15.07 -1.13 -10.00
CA LYS A 68 -14.02 -1.79 -10.79
C LYS A 68 -12.94 -0.82 -11.24
N ASN A 69 -11.70 -1.30 -11.27
CA ASN A 69 -10.60 -0.65 -11.98
C ASN A 69 -10.78 -0.77 -13.50
N PRO A 70 -10.03 -0.01 -14.32
CA PRO A 70 -10.10 -0.10 -15.79
C PRO A 70 -9.83 -1.51 -16.35
N ASN A 71 -9.16 -2.38 -15.60
CA ASN A 71 -8.92 -3.78 -15.95
C ASN A 71 -10.09 -4.73 -15.60
N GLY A 72 -11.20 -4.22 -15.06
CA GLY A 72 -12.37 -5.01 -14.67
C GLY A 72 -12.28 -5.71 -13.31
N CYS A 73 -11.14 -5.64 -12.62
CA CYS A 73 -11.00 -6.17 -11.26
C CYS A 73 -11.66 -5.25 -10.23
N ASP A 74 -12.11 -5.81 -9.09
CA ASP A 74 -12.56 -4.99 -7.96
C ASP A 74 -11.45 -4.06 -7.46
N ILE A 75 -11.81 -2.82 -7.10
CA ILE A 75 -10.90 -1.91 -6.41
C ILE A 75 -10.39 -2.54 -5.11
N LYS A 76 -9.15 -2.22 -4.74
CA LYS A 76 -8.46 -2.76 -3.57
C LYS A 76 -8.06 -1.65 -2.62
N ALA A 77 -7.73 -2.06 -1.40
CA ALA A 77 -7.30 -1.21 -0.31
C ALA A 77 -6.32 -1.99 0.56
N THR A 78 -5.58 -1.28 1.39
CA THR A 78 -4.62 -1.83 2.35
C THR A 78 -5.09 -1.52 3.76
N PHE A 79 -5.15 -2.53 4.61
CA PHE A 79 -5.55 -2.40 6.00
C PHE A 79 -4.34 -2.52 6.90
N PHE A 80 -3.95 -1.45 7.57
CA PHE A 80 -2.92 -1.45 8.60
C PHE A 80 -3.59 -1.80 9.94
N VAL A 81 -3.57 -3.09 10.30
CA VAL A 81 -4.40 -3.62 11.40
C VAL A 81 -3.65 -3.60 12.73
N SER A 82 -4.24 -2.97 13.73
CA SER A 82 -3.81 -3.06 15.14
C SER A 82 -4.48 -4.24 15.85
N HIS A 83 -3.79 -4.86 16.82
CA HIS A 83 -4.28 -6.10 17.43
C HIS A 83 -5.54 -5.90 18.29
N LYS A 84 -5.57 -4.85 19.12
CA LYS A 84 -6.59 -4.67 20.14
C LYS A 84 -7.97 -4.50 19.51
N TYR A 85 -8.94 -5.32 19.93
CA TYR A 85 -10.32 -5.32 19.42
C TYR A 85 -10.52 -5.76 17.97
N THR A 86 -9.52 -6.36 17.32
CA THR A 86 -9.64 -6.90 15.96
C THR A 86 -10.36 -8.25 15.93
N ASN A 87 -11.31 -8.40 15.01
CA ASN A 87 -11.90 -9.67 14.63
C ASN A 87 -11.10 -10.29 13.48
N TYR A 88 -10.24 -11.26 13.79
CA TYR A 88 -9.37 -11.90 12.79
C TYR A 88 -10.09 -12.72 11.73
N SER A 89 -11.32 -13.18 11.98
CA SER A 89 -12.15 -13.78 10.92
C SER A 89 -12.58 -12.73 9.88
N ALA A 90 -12.85 -11.50 10.32
CA ALA A 90 -13.11 -10.39 9.40
C ALA A 90 -11.86 -10.00 8.62
N VAL A 91 -10.69 -9.99 9.27
CA VAL A 91 -9.39 -9.77 8.60
C VAL A 91 -9.16 -10.84 7.52
N GLN A 92 -9.37 -12.12 7.85
CA GLN A 92 -9.25 -13.22 6.91
C GLN A 92 -10.19 -13.04 5.71
N GLU A 93 -11.43 -12.59 5.93
CA GLU A 93 -12.39 -12.33 4.85
C GLU A 93 -11.94 -11.16 3.96
N MET A 94 -11.40 -10.08 4.52
CA MET A 94 -10.85 -8.98 3.74
C MET A 94 -9.66 -9.43 2.88
N HIS A 95 -8.76 -10.23 3.45
CA HIS A 95 -7.68 -10.86 2.71
C HIS A 95 -8.19 -11.79 1.61
N ARG A 96 -9.21 -12.63 1.89
CA ARG A 96 -9.83 -13.53 0.90
C ARG A 96 -10.44 -12.77 -0.28
N LYS A 97 -10.95 -11.56 -0.05
CA LYS A 97 -11.43 -10.65 -1.11
C LYS A 97 -10.31 -9.92 -1.87
N GLY A 98 -9.06 -10.17 -1.50
CA GLY A 98 -7.86 -9.66 -2.16
C GLY A 98 -7.40 -8.29 -1.67
N HIS A 99 -7.92 -7.79 -0.55
CA HIS A 99 -7.35 -6.61 0.10
C HIS A 99 -6.04 -6.96 0.80
N GLU A 100 -5.12 -6.01 0.86
CA GLU A 100 -3.85 -6.19 1.55
C GLU A 100 -4.05 -6.03 3.06
N ILE A 101 -3.40 -6.90 3.85
CA ILE A 101 -3.35 -6.82 5.31
C ILE A 101 -1.92 -6.53 5.73
N ALA A 102 -1.72 -5.36 6.32
CA ALA A 102 -0.47 -4.91 6.90
C ALA A 102 -0.61 -4.75 8.42
N VAL A 103 0.51 -4.52 9.11
CA VAL A 103 0.56 -4.45 10.58
C VAL A 103 0.52 -3.00 11.06
N HIS A 104 -0.24 -2.73 12.12
CA HIS A 104 -0.26 -1.45 12.83
C HIS A 104 -0.07 -1.67 14.34
N SER A 105 1.04 -2.34 14.68
CA SER A 105 1.42 -2.72 16.04
C SER A 105 0.42 -3.65 16.77
N ILE A 106 0.79 -4.04 17.99
CA ILE A 106 -0.07 -4.83 18.90
C ILE A 106 -0.79 -3.91 19.91
N SER A 107 -0.12 -2.86 20.37
CA SER A 107 -0.49 -2.07 21.56
C SER A 107 -0.57 -0.60 21.26
#